data_AF-A0A6H0Y420-F1
#
_entry.id   AF-A0A6H0Y420-F1
#
_cell.length_a   1.000
_cell.length_b   1.000
_cell.length_c   1.000
_cell.angle_alpha   90.00
_cell.angle_beta   90.00
_cell.angle_gamma   90.00
#
_symmetry.space_group_name_H-M   'P 1'
#
loop_
_entity.id
_entity.type
_entity.pdbx_description
1 polymer ?
#
loop_
_entity_poly.entity_id
_entity_poly.type
_entity_poly.pdbx_seq_one_letter_code
_entity_poly.pdbx_strand_id
1 'polypeptide(L)'
;MVRNTPSLQTLPHITSHDDVSTDQQSNVDLSRQRVQITGRDEQAKQIMTRVATGTASSEDLARFHAGISRLESSGRQGLQEQGYAIRGKEAIPFVPIDERTSRQRHMQMPTGTKAQSSLHSEEATSGAEKSRDTSTRQRITQDASKYTEPFLKFMTSNPTVFHAVDAVKEQLKSKGWKEVNERDSWDLKQSGKYFLIRNGSSLIAFAIGADYEPGNGAAIIAGHVDALTAKLKPVSKVPSKAGYLQLGVAPYAGAPNNTWWDRDLGIGGRVLVKEGNKISTKLVKLPWPIARIPTLAPHFGQAAVGPFNPETQMTPIIGLDSSRSASLFDVADPFSAPSILHEGTFLSTQPPKLARAIAKELGLTAETAGNIIDWELELFDVQPAQLGGIEKEFIFAGRIDDKLCSWAAIQALIESAEDDLDDSSLIKVVGLFDNEEIGSLLRQGARGNLLPGTMERIVGAFADHKPTSDLLGRTYANSFLLSADVIHAVNPNFLGAYLENHSPHLNTGLVVSADSNGHMTTDAVSTAILKQCADKVGAKLQVFQIRNDSRSGGTVGPMLSSATGIRAIDAGIPQLSMHSCRATTGSLDPGLGVITFKAFLDEFESVDKQFRD
;
A
#
# COMPACT_ATOMS: atom_id res chain seq x y z
N MET A 1 -19.99 -42.33 51.28
CA MET A 1 -19.04 -43.44 51.49
C MET A 1 -18.30 -43.63 50.17
N VAL A 2 -17.04 -43.22 50.02
CA VAL A 2 -15.77 -43.70 50.62
C VAL A 2 -15.16 -44.86 49.79
N ARG A 3 -14.03 -44.54 49.12
CA ARG A 3 -12.95 -45.43 48.62
C ARG A 3 -13.31 -46.38 47.44
N ASN A 4 -12.37 -46.80 46.58
CA ASN A 4 -10.92 -46.97 46.75
C ASN A 4 -10.08 -46.71 45.47
N THR A 5 -8.77 -46.46 45.67
CA THR A 5 -7.69 -46.41 44.65
C THR A 5 -6.81 -47.68 44.68
N PRO A 6 -5.92 -47.85 43.69
CA PRO A 6 -4.55 -48.38 43.90
C PRO A 6 -3.49 -47.40 43.33
N SER A 7 -2.56 -46.85 44.13
CA SER A 7 -1.22 -47.37 44.52
C SER A 7 -0.15 -47.37 43.39
N LEU A 8 0.81 -46.45 43.32
CA LEU A 8 2.05 -46.23 44.13
C LEU A 8 3.20 -47.24 43.92
N GLN A 9 4.35 -46.74 43.44
CA GLN A 9 5.69 -47.33 43.65
C GLN A 9 6.72 -46.24 44.01
N THR A 10 7.00 -46.16 45.31
CA THR A 10 8.30 -45.95 46.00
C THR A 10 9.49 -45.22 45.33
N LEU A 11 9.92 -44.14 46.00
CA LEU A 11 11.29 -43.60 46.07
C LEU A 11 12.21 -44.47 46.97
N PRO A 12 13.52 -44.17 47.01
CA PRO A 12 14.18 -43.95 48.31
C PRO A 12 14.93 -42.59 48.42
N HIS A 13 15.03 -42.08 49.65
CA HIS A 13 15.73 -40.84 50.06
C HIS A 13 17.18 -41.08 50.53
N ILE A 14 17.91 -39.96 50.77
CA ILE A 14 18.95 -39.65 51.81
C ILE A 14 20.23 -39.04 51.19
N THR A 15 20.81 -37.88 51.59
CA THR A 15 20.39 -36.66 52.35
C THR A 15 21.40 -35.51 52.08
N SER A 16 21.04 -34.25 52.38
CA SER A 16 21.88 -33.10 52.84
C SER A 16 23.38 -33.03 52.48
N HIS A 17 23.91 -31.94 51.90
CA HIS A 17 23.98 -30.60 52.51
C HIS A 17 24.28 -29.48 51.49
N ASP A 18 24.16 -28.25 51.98
CA ASP A 18 24.39 -26.92 51.40
C ASP A 18 25.67 -26.76 50.53
N ASP A 19 25.64 -25.96 49.45
CA ASP A 19 25.95 -24.51 49.55
C ASP A 19 25.77 -23.72 48.21
N VAL A 20 25.91 -22.39 48.27
CA VAL A 20 25.58 -21.39 47.24
C VAL A 20 26.69 -21.14 46.19
N SER A 21 26.36 -21.01 44.90
CA SER A 21 26.83 -19.89 44.03
C SER A 21 26.23 -19.90 42.61
N THR A 22 26.22 -18.72 41.99
CA THR A 22 25.65 -18.37 40.68
C THR A 22 26.68 -18.48 39.55
N ASP A 23 26.29 -19.02 38.40
CA ASP A 23 26.35 -18.35 37.07
C ASP A 23 26.16 -19.37 35.93
N GLN A 24 25.14 -19.15 35.08
CA GLN A 24 25.05 -19.80 33.77
C GLN A 24 25.21 -18.76 32.66
N GLN A 25 26.34 -18.84 31.97
CA GLN A 25 26.58 -18.08 30.75
C GLN A 25 25.67 -18.57 29.62
N SER A 26 24.91 -17.66 29.01
CA SER A 26 24.26 -17.91 27.72
C SER A 26 25.15 -17.39 26.58
N ASN A 27 25.65 -18.31 25.75
CA ASN A 27 26.37 -17.94 24.53
C ASN A 27 25.39 -17.34 23.51
N VAL A 28 25.69 -16.12 23.05
CA VAL A 28 25.05 -15.52 21.87
C VAL A 28 26.15 -15.21 20.84
N ASP A 29 26.11 -15.92 19.71
CA ASP A 29 26.97 -15.66 18.56
C ASP A 29 26.53 -14.37 17.87
N LEU A 30 27.39 -13.35 17.86
CA LEU A 30 27.16 -12.04 17.23
C LEU A 30 28.07 -11.81 16.01
N SER A 31 28.47 -12.87 15.31
CA SER A 31 29.30 -12.77 14.12
C SER A 31 28.52 -12.37 12.85
N ARG A 32 28.16 -11.08 12.70
CA ARG A 32 28.03 -10.33 11.41
C ARG A 32 27.42 -8.91 11.56
N GLN A 33 28.19 -7.94 12.04
CA GLN A 33 28.05 -6.53 11.61
C GLN A 33 29.44 -5.91 11.42
N ARG A 34 29.83 -5.62 10.17
CA ARG A 34 31.06 -4.87 9.86
C ARG A 34 30.73 -3.38 9.77
N VAL A 35 31.03 -2.63 10.83
CA VAL A 35 31.07 -1.16 10.77
C VAL A 35 32.40 -0.72 10.16
N GLN A 36 32.35 -0.01 9.04
CA GLN A 36 33.54 0.49 8.34
C GLN A 36 33.79 1.95 8.76
N ILE A 37 34.87 2.20 9.52
CA ILE A 37 35.17 3.53 10.08
C ILE A 37 36.35 4.16 9.34
N THR A 38 36.11 5.27 8.65
CA THR A 38 37.11 6.02 7.88
C THR A 38 37.64 7.22 8.66
N GLY A 39 38.91 7.18 9.06
CA GLY A 39 39.61 8.26 9.75
C GLY A 39 41.13 8.11 9.62
N ARG A 40 41.87 9.23 9.67
CA ARG A 40 43.34 9.26 9.46
C ARG A 40 44.17 9.27 10.76
N ASP A 41 43.54 9.19 11.93
CA ASP A 41 44.20 9.09 13.23
C ASP A 41 43.87 7.74 13.88
N GLU A 42 44.90 6.91 14.07
CA GLU A 42 44.76 5.54 14.58
C GLU A 42 44.47 5.51 16.08
N GLN A 43 44.90 6.52 16.83
CA GLN A 43 44.63 6.62 18.27
C GLN A 43 43.16 7.00 18.50
N ALA A 44 42.61 7.89 17.67
CA ALA A 44 41.18 8.24 17.69
C ALA A 44 40.28 7.06 17.33
N LYS A 45 40.67 6.21 16.37
CA LYS A 45 39.94 4.96 16.06
C LYS A 45 39.88 4.02 17.27
N GLN A 46 41.01 3.78 17.94
CA GLN A 46 41.04 2.88 19.09
C GLN A 46 40.15 3.36 20.24
N ILE A 47 40.13 4.67 20.50
CA ILE A 47 39.22 5.30 21.47
C ILE A 47 37.76 5.08 21.04
N MET A 48 37.40 5.38 19.78
CA MET A 48 36.04 5.17 19.28
C MET A 48 35.60 3.70 19.30
N THR A 49 36.49 2.76 18.98
CA THR A 49 36.21 1.33 19.10
C THR A 49 35.95 0.94 20.55
N ARG A 50 36.77 1.39 21.52
CA ARG A 50 36.52 1.13 22.95
C ARG A 50 35.19 1.73 23.43
N VAL A 51 34.84 2.93 22.97
CA VAL A 51 33.53 3.55 23.28
C VAL A 51 32.38 2.73 22.68
N ALA A 52 32.48 2.32 21.42
CA ALA A 52 31.45 1.53 20.74
C ALA A 52 31.27 0.11 21.31
N THR A 53 32.33 -0.48 21.87
CA THR A 53 32.28 -1.80 22.53
C THR A 53 32.01 -1.73 24.03
N GLY A 54 31.77 -0.54 24.60
CA GLY A 54 31.52 -0.37 26.04
C GLY A 54 32.72 -0.64 26.96
N THR A 55 33.95 -0.62 26.42
CA THR A 55 35.20 -0.92 27.14
C THR A 55 36.09 0.33 27.34
N ALA A 56 35.56 1.52 27.07
CA ALA A 56 36.27 2.78 27.23
C ALA A 56 36.52 3.13 28.71
N SER A 57 37.74 3.58 29.00
CA SER A 57 38.07 4.19 30.29
C SER A 57 37.45 5.59 30.43
N SER A 58 37.38 6.11 31.65
CA SER A 58 36.95 7.50 31.90
C SER A 58 37.81 8.53 31.16
N GLU A 59 39.09 8.22 30.93
CA GLU A 59 40.01 9.08 30.17
C GLU A 59 39.79 8.98 28.66
N ASP A 60 39.45 7.81 28.13
CA ASP A 60 39.02 7.63 26.73
C ASP A 60 37.76 8.45 26.44
N LEU A 61 36.77 8.41 27.34
CA LEU A 61 35.54 9.19 27.24
C LEU A 61 35.81 10.70 27.28
N ALA A 62 36.65 11.17 28.21
CA ALA A 62 37.04 12.57 28.29
C ALA A 62 37.72 13.06 27.00
N ARG A 63 38.62 12.25 26.42
CA ARG A 63 39.30 12.54 25.15
C ARG A 63 38.32 12.53 23.96
N PHE A 64 37.36 11.61 23.94
CA PHE A 64 36.30 11.55 22.92
C PHE A 64 35.43 12.81 22.94
N HIS A 65 34.92 13.23 24.10
CA HIS A 65 34.14 14.46 24.23
C HIS A 65 34.95 15.72 23.89
N ALA A 66 36.22 15.81 24.30
CA ALA A 66 37.11 16.91 23.95
C ALA A 66 37.52 16.95 22.45
N GLY A 67 37.33 15.84 21.72
CA GLY A 67 37.43 15.78 20.26
C GLY A 67 36.20 16.39 19.58
N ILE A 68 35.00 16.03 20.04
CA ILE A 68 33.73 16.58 19.53
C ILE A 68 33.67 18.10 19.73
N SER A 69 34.01 18.62 20.93
CA SER A 69 34.02 20.06 21.20
C SER A 69 35.02 20.85 20.34
N ARG A 70 36.09 20.20 19.84
CA ARG A 70 37.04 20.81 18.90
C ARG A 70 36.51 20.86 17.47
N LEU A 71 35.71 19.88 17.04
CA LEU A 71 35.01 19.93 15.76
C LEU A 71 33.91 21.01 15.74
N GLU A 72 33.19 21.20 16.84
CA GLU A 72 32.16 22.25 16.97
C GLU A 72 32.74 23.68 16.99
N SER A 73 33.91 23.88 17.60
CA SER A 73 34.57 25.20 17.67
C SER A 73 35.30 25.58 16.38
N SER A 74 35.98 24.63 15.72
CA SER A 74 36.65 24.86 14.42
C SER A 74 35.68 25.16 13.28
N GLY A 75 34.42 24.71 13.36
CA GLY A 75 33.38 25.02 12.39
C GLY A 75 32.81 26.45 12.42
N ARG A 76 33.24 27.32 13.36
CA ARG A 76 32.61 28.65 13.57
C ARG A 76 33.52 29.89 13.45
N GLN A 77 34.83 29.75 13.20
CA GLN A 77 35.75 30.90 13.12
C GLN A 77 36.60 31.01 11.84
N GLY A 78 36.47 30.09 10.88
CA GLY A 78 37.29 30.09 9.65
C GLY A 78 36.58 30.46 8.33
N LEU A 79 35.27 30.77 8.36
CA LEU A 79 34.43 30.80 7.15
C LEU A 79 33.63 32.11 6.99
N GLN A 80 34.31 33.25 7.04
CA GLN A 80 33.71 34.55 6.69
C GLN A 80 34.55 35.40 5.70
N GLU A 81 35.75 34.96 5.31
CA GLU A 81 36.66 35.74 4.42
C GLU A 81 36.81 35.18 2.99
N GLN A 82 36.20 34.03 2.63
CA GLN A 82 36.50 33.35 1.35
C GLN A 82 35.28 32.89 0.51
N GLY A 83 34.12 33.55 0.61
CA GLY A 83 33.17 33.62 -0.51
C GLY A 83 32.59 32.32 -1.11
N TYR A 84 32.31 31.29 -0.31
CA TYR A 84 31.60 30.08 -0.75
C TYR A 84 30.20 29.95 -0.11
N ALA A 85 29.26 29.33 -0.82
CA ALA A 85 27.94 28.95 -0.32
C ALA A 85 27.78 27.42 -0.31
N ILE A 86 27.07 26.88 0.69
CA ILE A 86 26.93 25.42 0.89
C ILE A 86 25.48 24.97 0.69
N ARG A 87 25.29 23.87 -0.05
CA ARG A 87 24.03 23.10 -0.13
C ARG A 87 24.34 21.62 0.01
N GLY A 88 24.18 21.07 1.21
CA GLY A 88 24.48 19.65 1.49
C GLY A 88 25.95 19.37 1.80
N LYS A 89 26.41 18.13 1.55
CA LYS A 89 27.69 17.58 2.04
C LYS A 89 28.87 17.65 1.04
N GLU A 90 28.73 18.33 -0.09
CA GLU A 90 29.82 18.48 -1.08
C GLU A 90 30.00 19.95 -1.50
N ALA A 91 31.24 20.31 -1.83
CA ALA A 91 31.61 21.65 -2.29
C ALA A 91 32.03 21.59 -3.77
N ILE A 92 31.45 22.47 -4.58
CA ILE A 92 31.68 22.56 -6.02
C ILE A 92 32.23 23.97 -6.33
N PRO A 93 33.30 24.12 -7.14
CA PRO A 93 33.89 25.43 -7.43
C PRO A 93 32.96 26.32 -8.26
N PHE A 94 32.92 27.60 -7.90
CA PHE A 94 32.25 28.65 -8.68
C PHE A 94 33.20 29.14 -9.79
N VAL A 95 32.77 29.10 -11.04
CA VAL A 95 33.51 29.67 -12.18
C VAL A 95 32.85 31.00 -12.57
N PRO A 96 33.56 32.14 -12.53
CA PRO A 96 32.98 33.42 -12.91
C PRO A 96 32.65 33.48 -14.39
N ILE A 97 31.49 34.08 -14.72
CA ILE A 97 31.21 34.59 -16.06
C ILE A 97 31.92 35.94 -16.18
N ASP A 98 32.79 36.09 -17.18
CA ASP A 98 33.37 37.39 -17.54
C ASP A 98 32.81 37.84 -18.89
N GLU A 99 32.56 39.14 -19.03
CA GLU A 99 32.03 39.74 -20.24
C GLU A 99 33.14 40.11 -21.23
N ARG A 100 32.78 40.15 -22.53
CA ARG A 100 33.55 40.63 -23.72
C ARG A 100 34.43 39.56 -24.38
N THR A 101 34.08 39.07 -25.57
CA THR A 101 34.15 39.89 -26.79
C THR A 101 33.47 39.18 -27.97
N SER A 102 32.75 39.95 -28.78
CA SER A 102 32.16 39.50 -30.02
C SER A 102 33.21 39.35 -31.13
N ARG A 103 33.38 38.14 -31.67
CA ARG A 103 33.92 37.93 -33.03
C ARG A 103 33.19 36.80 -33.75
N GLN A 104 32.30 37.19 -34.67
CA GLN A 104 31.73 36.28 -35.66
C GLN A 104 32.84 35.59 -36.45
N ARG A 105 32.70 34.29 -36.69
CA ARG A 105 33.29 33.63 -37.87
C ARG A 105 32.18 32.92 -38.63
N HIS A 106 31.91 33.39 -39.84
CA HIS A 106 31.15 32.61 -40.80
C HIS A 106 31.91 31.33 -41.14
N MET A 107 31.24 30.19 -41.10
CA MET A 107 31.59 29.03 -41.93
C MET A 107 30.47 28.85 -42.96
N GLN A 108 30.77 29.19 -44.21
CA GLN A 108 29.99 28.74 -45.35
C GLN A 108 30.22 27.23 -45.52
N MET A 109 29.15 26.49 -45.82
CA MET A 109 29.22 25.13 -46.38
C MET A 109 28.60 25.16 -47.79
N PRO A 110 29.06 24.33 -48.74
CA PRO A 110 28.85 24.59 -50.15
C PRO A 110 27.47 24.18 -50.67
N THR A 111 26.99 24.89 -51.68
CA THR A 111 25.73 24.59 -52.37
C THR A 111 25.87 23.47 -53.40
N GLY A 112 25.01 22.46 -53.29
CA GLY A 112 24.39 21.81 -54.45
C GLY A 112 24.90 20.43 -54.85
N THR A 113 23.97 19.47 -54.93
CA THR A 113 23.67 18.70 -56.16
C THR A 113 22.20 18.26 -56.09
N LYS A 114 21.49 18.26 -57.22
CA LYS A 114 20.08 17.86 -57.31
C LYS A 114 19.93 16.34 -57.32
N ALA A 115 18.96 15.81 -56.59
CA ALA A 115 18.33 14.52 -56.88
C ALA A 115 16.80 14.70 -56.81
N GLN A 116 16.09 14.34 -57.87
CA GLN A 116 14.62 14.28 -57.89
C GLN A 116 14.17 12.84 -57.70
N SER A 117 13.39 12.54 -56.67
CA SER A 117 12.56 11.32 -56.63
C SER A 117 11.39 11.46 -55.64
N SER A 118 10.17 11.25 -56.16
CA SER A 118 8.99 10.76 -55.43
C SER A 118 8.62 11.40 -54.07
N LEU A 119 8.19 12.67 -54.09
CA LEU A 119 7.37 13.26 -53.02
C LEU A 119 5.88 13.31 -53.46
N HIS A 120 5.16 12.19 -53.37
CA HIS A 120 3.68 12.18 -53.51
C HIS A 120 2.94 10.97 -52.88
N SER A 121 3.62 10.09 -52.16
CA SER A 121 3.00 8.92 -51.50
C SER A 121 3.00 8.96 -49.96
N GLU A 122 3.80 9.81 -49.31
CA GLU A 122 3.93 9.85 -47.84
C GLU A 122 2.95 10.80 -47.14
N GLU A 123 2.49 11.87 -47.80
CA GLU A 123 1.52 12.79 -47.20
C GLU A 123 0.14 12.15 -47.04
N ALA A 124 -0.28 11.32 -48.01
CA ALA A 124 -1.57 10.64 -47.99
C ALA A 124 -1.66 9.54 -46.91
N THR A 125 -0.58 8.77 -46.70
CA THR A 125 -0.51 7.76 -45.63
C THR A 125 -0.42 8.43 -44.26
N SER A 126 0.42 9.46 -44.09
CA SER A 126 0.54 10.14 -42.79
C SER A 126 -0.74 10.88 -42.36
N GLY A 127 -1.54 11.38 -43.31
CA GLY A 127 -2.87 11.93 -43.03
C GLY A 127 -3.88 10.86 -42.59
N ALA A 128 -3.88 9.70 -43.26
CA ALA A 128 -4.73 8.58 -42.90
C ALA A 128 -4.37 7.99 -41.52
N GLU A 129 -3.09 7.86 -41.20
CA GLU A 129 -2.61 7.39 -39.89
C GLU A 129 -2.95 8.39 -38.77
N LYS A 130 -2.66 9.69 -38.95
CA LYS A 130 -3.00 10.73 -37.96
C LYS A 130 -4.51 10.82 -37.69
N SER A 131 -5.35 10.67 -38.72
CA SER A 131 -6.80 10.66 -38.55
C SER A 131 -7.31 9.41 -37.82
N ARG A 132 -6.72 8.23 -38.11
CA ARG A 132 -7.03 6.99 -37.38
C ARG A 132 -6.60 7.08 -35.90
N ASP A 133 -5.37 7.49 -35.64
CA ASP A 133 -4.82 7.70 -34.27
C ASP A 133 -5.69 8.67 -33.46
N THR A 134 -6.07 9.81 -34.05
CA THR A 134 -6.99 10.77 -33.43
C THR A 134 -8.34 10.13 -33.09
N SER A 135 -8.91 9.33 -34.01
CA SER A 135 -10.20 8.64 -33.78
C SER A 135 -10.14 7.55 -32.71
N THR A 136 -9.00 6.87 -32.57
CA THR A 136 -8.78 5.83 -31.56
C THR A 136 -8.60 6.46 -30.19
N ARG A 137 -7.77 7.51 -30.11
CA ARG A 137 -7.55 8.28 -28.88
C ARG A 137 -8.83 8.92 -28.35
N GLN A 138 -9.67 9.49 -29.22
CA GLN A 138 -10.98 10.02 -28.82
C GLN A 138 -11.91 8.94 -28.25
N ARG A 139 -11.94 7.75 -28.85
CA ARG A 139 -12.72 6.61 -28.33
C ARG A 139 -12.21 6.15 -26.96
N ILE A 140 -10.91 5.89 -26.83
CA ILE A 140 -10.29 5.52 -25.53
C ILE A 140 -10.58 6.56 -24.44
N THR A 141 -10.50 7.86 -24.75
CA THR A 141 -10.86 8.94 -23.82
C THR A 141 -12.34 8.87 -23.41
N GLN A 142 -13.24 8.67 -24.37
CA GLN A 142 -14.67 8.55 -24.11
C GLN A 142 -15.01 7.31 -23.28
N ASP A 143 -14.37 6.17 -23.56
CA ASP A 143 -14.55 4.92 -22.84
C ASP A 143 -14.00 5.03 -21.41
N ALA A 144 -12.80 5.58 -21.23
CA ALA A 144 -12.19 5.79 -19.92
C ALA A 144 -13.05 6.70 -19.00
N SER A 145 -13.75 7.69 -19.57
CA SER A 145 -14.60 8.62 -18.80
C SER A 145 -15.81 7.96 -18.12
N LYS A 146 -16.21 6.74 -18.57
CA LYS A 146 -17.32 5.97 -17.96
C LYS A 146 -17.00 5.52 -16.53
N TYR A 147 -15.72 5.35 -16.21
CA TYR A 147 -15.24 4.81 -14.93
C TYR A 147 -15.04 5.88 -13.85
N THR A 148 -15.01 7.16 -14.23
CA THR A 148 -14.76 8.30 -13.34
C THR A 148 -15.75 8.36 -12.17
N GLU A 149 -17.05 8.48 -12.45
CA GLU A 149 -18.09 8.60 -11.41
C GLU A 149 -18.24 7.31 -10.55
N PRO A 150 -18.24 6.09 -11.12
CA PRO A 150 -18.17 4.85 -10.34
C PRO A 150 -17.00 4.81 -9.34
N PHE A 151 -15.80 5.25 -9.75
CA PHE A 151 -14.63 5.30 -8.87
C PHE A 151 -14.79 6.34 -7.76
N LEU A 152 -15.29 7.54 -8.06
CA LEU A 152 -15.58 8.57 -7.05
C LEU A 152 -16.55 8.06 -5.97
N LYS A 153 -17.60 7.35 -6.39
CA LYS A 153 -18.56 6.71 -5.48
C LYS A 153 -17.90 5.64 -4.62
N PHE A 154 -17.09 4.75 -5.21
CA PHE A 154 -16.34 3.72 -4.48
C PHE A 154 -15.42 4.33 -3.40
N MET A 155 -14.61 5.32 -3.77
CA MET A 155 -13.64 5.98 -2.89
C MET A 155 -14.28 6.78 -1.74
N THR A 156 -15.50 7.28 -1.95
CA THR A 156 -16.29 7.98 -0.93
C THR A 156 -17.02 7.00 0.00
N SER A 157 -17.56 5.91 -0.54
CA SER A 157 -18.36 4.96 0.22
C SER A 157 -17.52 4.01 1.09
N ASN A 158 -16.31 3.66 0.65
CA ASN A 158 -15.56 2.49 1.16
C ASN A 158 -14.20 2.89 1.79
N PRO A 159 -14.20 3.58 2.95
CA PRO A 159 -13.01 4.21 3.48
C PRO A 159 -11.98 3.20 4.00
N THR A 160 -12.38 2.16 4.74
CA THR A 160 -11.44 1.19 5.33
C THR A 160 -11.11 0.05 4.37
N VAL A 161 -10.11 -0.77 4.70
CA VAL A 161 -9.80 -2.00 3.94
C VAL A 161 -11.01 -2.95 3.91
N PHE A 162 -11.66 -3.16 5.06
CA PHE A 162 -12.84 -4.03 5.18
C PHE A 162 -14.04 -3.58 4.32
N HIS A 163 -14.32 -2.28 4.25
CA HIS A 163 -15.41 -1.76 3.42
C HIS A 163 -15.11 -1.89 1.93
N ALA A 164 -13.84 -1.76 1.52
CA ALA A 164 -13.45 -1.90 0.12
C ALA A 164 -13.59 -3.35 -0.36
N VAL A 165 -13.16 -4.32 0.46
CA VAL A 165 -13.34 -5.75 0.16
C VAL A 165 -14.81 -6.18 0.18
N ASP A 166 -15.61 -5.71 1.14
CA ASP A 166 -17.04 -6.04 1.17
C ASP A 166 -17.80 -5.42 -0.02
N ALA A 167 -17.44 -4.20 -0.45
CA ALA A 167 -18.00 -3.61 -1.67
C ALA A 167 -17.65 -4.38 -2.95
N VAL A 168 -16.40 -4.85 -3.08
CA VAL A 168 -15.96 -5.71 -4.21
C VAL A 168 -16.71 -7.05 -4.19
N LYS A 169 -16.81 -7.68 -3.03
CA LYS A 169 -17.58 -8.91 -2.81
C LYS A 169 -19.03 -8.77 -3.24
N GLU A 170 -19.74 -7.74 -2.79
CA GLU A 170 -21.14 -7.54 -3.14
C GLU A 170 -21.31 -7.15 -4.64
N GLN A 171 -20.34 -6.43 -5.23
CA GLN A 171 -20.29 -6.21 -6.68
C GLN A 171 -20.18 -7.55 -7.45
N LEU A 172 -19.22 -8.41 -7.08
CA LEU A 172 -19.00 -9.72 -7.70
C LEU A 172 -20.24 -10.61 -7.57
N LYS A 173 -20.86 -10.67 -6.37
CA LYS A 173 -22.12 -11.39 -6.14
C LYS A 173 -23.26 -10.86 -7.01
N SER A 174 -23.39 -9.55 -7.17
CA SER A 174 -24.43 -8.96 -8.02
C SER A 174 -24.30 -9.35 -9.50
N LYS A 175 -23.09 -9.74 -9.93
CA LYS A 175 -22.76 -10.26 -11.27
C LYS A 175 -22.66 -11.79 -11.33
N GLY A 176 -23.20 -12.49 -10.33
CA GLY A 176 -23.31 -13.96 -10.33
C GLY A 176 -22.03 -14.73 -9.99
N TRP A 177 -20.97 -14.07 -9.54
CA TRP A 177 -19.74 -14.74 -9.10
C TRP A 177 -19.98 -15.52 -7.81
N LYS A 178 -19.41 -16.73 -7.71
CA LYS A 178 -19.60 -17.64 -6.57
C LYS A 178 -18.51 -17.47 -5.52
N GLU A 179 -18.90 -17.11 -4.30
CA GLU A 179 -18.00 -17.14 -3.14
C GLU A 179 -17.60 -18.59 -2.82
N VAL A 180 -16.30 -18.87 -2.73
CA VAL A 180 -15.75 -20.15 -2.26
C VAL A 180 -15.02 -19.95 -0.93
N ASN A 181 -15.29 -20.82 0.04
CA ASN A 181 -14.70 -20.71 1.37
C ASN A 181 -13.31 -21.38 1.40
N GLU A 182 -12.32 -20.74 2.01
CA GLU A 182 -10.99 -21.33 2.19
C GLU A 182 -11.01 -22.65 2.99
N ARG A 183 -12.05 -22.90 3.81
CA ARG A 183 -12.16 -24.05 4.70
C ARG A 183 -12.83 -25.28 4.09
N ASP A 184 -13.48 -25.11 2.94
CA ASP A 184 -14.27 -26.15 2.27
C ASP A 184 -13.53 -26.72 1.05
N SER A 185 -13.88 -27.93 0.60
CA SER A 185 -13.44 -28.43 -0.71
C SER A 185 -14.08 -27.61 -1.84
N TRP A 186 -13.35 -27.39 -2.94
CA TRP A 186 -13.81 -26.55 -4.04
C TRP A 186 -14.26 -27.38 -5.24
N ASP A 187 -15.55 -27.29 -5.57
CA ASP A 187 -16.09 -27.78 -6.84
C ASP A 187 -16.05 -26.65 -7.88
N LEU A 188 -15.00 -26.66 -8.71
CA LEU A 188 -14.76 -25.69 -9.78
C LEU A 188 -15.10 -26.30 -11.15
N LYS A 189 -15.38 -25.44 -12.13
CA LYS A 189 -15.76 -25.79 -13.51
C LYS A 189 -15.16 -24.78 -14.49
N GLN A 190 -14.90 -25.20 -15.73
CA GLN A 190 -14.63 -24.28 -16.84
C GLN A 190 -15.81 -23.32 -17.06
N SER A 191 -15.52 -22.14 -17.64
CA SER A 191 -16.40 -20.95 -17.69
C SER A 191 -16.92 -20.48 -16.31
N GLY A 192 -16.37 -20.99 -15.21
CA GLY A 192 -16.78 -20.69 -13.85
C GLY A 192 -16.12 -19.42 -13.29
N LYS A 193 -16.90 -18.62 -12.55
CA LYS A 193 -16.48 -17.33 -11.98
C LYS A 193 -16.58 -17.37 -10.45
N TYR A 194 -15.47 -17.20 -9.76
CA TYR A 194 -15.34 -17.45 -8.32
C TYR A 194 -14.56 -16.35 -7.60
N PHE A 195 -14.76 -16.24 -6.30
CA PHE A 195 -13.87 -15.46 -5.44
C PHE A 195 -13.79 -16.01 -4.03
N LEU A 196 -12.70 -15.71 -3.32
CA LEU A 196 -12.51 -16.02 -1.91
C LEU A 196 -12.04 -14.79 -1.13
N ILE A 197 -12.31 -14.78 0.17
CA ILE A 197 -11.97 -13.68 1.06
C ILE A 197 -11.19 -14.21 2.26
N ARG A 198 -9.99 -13.66 2.46
CA ARG A 198 -9.16 -13.93 3.64
C ARG A 198 -9.20 -12.73 4.57
N ASN A 199 -9.40 -13.00 5.86
CA ASN A 199 -9.50 -11.98 6.93
C ASN A 199 -10.62 -10.93 6.74
N GLY A 200 -11.41 -10.92 5.66
CA GLY A 200 -12.29 -9.80 5.34
C GLY A 200 -11.55 -8.55 4.84
N SER A 201 -10.22 -8.62 4.69
CA SER A 201 -9.37 -7.51 4.24
C SER A 201 -8.55 -7.85 2.98
N SER A 202 -8.55 -9.10 2.54
CA SER A 202 -7.96 -9.50 1.25
C SER A 202 -8.88 -10.42 0.47
N LEU A 203 -8.81 -10.36 -0.84
CA LEU A 203 -9.72 -11.03 -1.76
C LEU A 203 -8.93 -11.54 -2.97
N ILE A 204 -9.24 -12.74 -3.45
CA ILE A 204 -8.88 -13.16 -4.81
C ILE A 204 -10.15 -13.47 -5.56
N ALA A 205 -10.33 -12.84 -6.72
CA ALA A 205 -11.35 -13.20 -7.71
C ALA A 205 -10.66 -13.90 -8.89
N PHE A 206 -11.27 -14.96 -9.40
CA PHE A 206 -10.76 -15.70 -10.54
C PHE A 206 -11.88 -16.25 -11.44
N ALA A 207 -11.65 -16.19 -12.74
CA ALA A 207 -12.48 -16.81 -13.76
C ALA A 207 -11.67 -17.88 -14.51
N ILE A 208 -12.30 -19.00 -14.84
CA ILE A 208 -11.65 -20.15 -15.46
C ILE A 208 -12.12 -20.24 -16.89
N GLY A 209 -11.20 -20.18 -17.85
CA GLY A 209 -11.52 -20.28 -19.29
C GLY A 209 -12.22 -21.57 -19.67
N ALA A 210 -12.99 -21.55 -20.76
CA ALA A 210 -13.70 -22.73 -21.28
C ALA A 210 -12.76 -23.90 -21.61
N ASP A 211 -11.57 -23.59 -22.16
CA ASP A 211 -10.56 -24.57 -22.60
C ASP A 211 -9.44 -24.78 -21.56
N TYR A 212 -9.69 -24.49 -20.28
CA TYR A 212 -8.69 -24.69 -19.23
C TYR A 212 -8.44 -26.18 -18.93
N GLU A 213 -7.16 -26.57 -19.03
CA GLU A 213 -6.62 -27.87 -18.60
C GLU A 213 -5.51 -27.71 -17.53
N PRO A 214 -5.32 -28.68 -16.61
CA PRO A 214 -4.23 -28.64 -15.63
C PRO A 214 -2.84 -28.46 -16.29
N GLY A 215 -2.12 -27.42 -15.88
CA GLY A 215 -0.82 -27.06 -16.45
C GLY A 215 -0.87 -25.90 -17.45
N ASN A 216 -2.06 -25.46 -17.87
CA ASN A 216 -2.24 -24.14 -18.49
C ASN A 216 -1.93 -23.02 -17.49
N GLY A 217 -1.67 -21.82 -18.00
CA GLY A 217 -1.25 -20.69 -17.18
C GLY A 217 -2.39 -19.86 -16.59
N ALA A 218 -2.01 -18.76 -15.95
CA ALA A 218 -2.91 -17.70 -15.52
C ALA A 218 -2.41 -16.31 -15.96
N ALA A 219 -3.35 -15.46 -16.35
CA ALA A 219 -3.16 -14.02 -16.42
C ALA A 219 -3.54 -13.43 -15.06
N ILE A 220 -2.55 -12.99 -14.28
CA ILE A 220 -2.73 -12.54 -12.90
C ILE A 220 -2.49 -11.05 -12.81
N ILE A 221 -3.42 -10.31 -12.22
CA ILE A 221 -3.21 -8.95 -11.73
C ILE A 221 -3.19 -8.99 -10.19
N ALA A 222 -2.25 -8.31 -9.55
CA ALA A 222 -2.17 -8.25 -8.09
C ALA A 222 -1.82 -6.84 -7.59
N GLY A 223 -2.66 -6.29 -6.72
CA GLY A 223 -2.45 -4.99 -6.05
C GLY A 223 -2.85 -5.04 -4.59
N HIS A 224 -2.95 -3.89 -3.91
CA HIS A 224 -3.34 -3.83 -2.50
C HIS A 224 -4.50 -2.87 -2.21
N VAL A 225 -5.27 -3.22 -1.18
CA VAL A 225 -6.53 -2.55 -0.82
C VAL A 225 -6.48 -1.88 0.57
N ASP A 226 -5.42 -2.13 1.33
CA ASP A 226 -5.07 -1.31 2.48
C ASP A 226 -4.38 -0.01 2.06
N ALA A 227 -4.37 0.96 2.99
CA ALA A 227 -3.82 2.29 2.78
C ALA A 227 -3.40 2.89 4.12
N LEU A 228 -2.47 3.85 4.10
CA LEU A 228 -2.14 4.73 5.23
C LEU A 228 -3.38 5.21 6.01
N THR A 229 -3.40 4.95 7.32
CA THR A 229 -4.54 5.26 8.21
C THR A 229 -4.07 5.45 9.66
N ALA A 230 -4.97 5.86 10.57
CA ALA A 230 -4.72 5.81 12.01
C ALA A 230 -5.64 4.74 12.64
N LYS A 231 -5.07 3.63 13.10
CA LYS A 231 -5.82 2.50 13.68
C LYS A 231 -6.07 2.74 15.17
N LEU A 232 -7.24 2.35 15.68
CA LEU A 232 -7.53 2.42 17.11
C LEU A 232 -6.64 1.45 17.89
N LYS A 233 -6.16 1.87 19.07
CA LYS A 233 -5.42 1.00 19.98
C LYS A 233 -6.37 -0.02 20.62
N PRO A 234 -5.89 -1.24 20.98
CA PRO A 234 -6.69 -2.21 21.73
C PRO A 234 -7.32 -1.61 22.99
N VAL A 235 -6.62 -0.69 23.66
CA VAL A 235 -7.18 0.24 24.65
C VAL A 235 -7.16 1.65 24.05
N SER A 236 -8.26 2.09 23.45
CA SER A 236 -8.35 3.45 22.86
C SER A 236 -8.77 4.52 23.87
N LYS A 237 -9.14 4.14 25.09
CA LYS A 237 -9.42 5.08 26.18
C LYS A 237 -8.12 5.66 26.74
N VAL A 238 -7.89 6.95 26.51
CA VAL A 238 -6.82 7.73 27.13
C VAL A 238 -7.40 8.70 28.17
N PRO A 239 -6.63 9.15 29.18
CA PRO A 239 -7.08 10.15 30.13
C PRO A 239 -7.46 11.46 29.43
N SER A 240 -8.58 12.08 29.81
CA SER A 240 -8.93 13.42 29.36
C SER A 240 -7.86 14.44 29.77
N LYS A 241 -7.58 15.40 28.90
CA LYS A 241 -6.59 16.47 29.15
C LYS A 241 -7.22 17.82 28.88
N ALA A 242 -7.05 18.77 29.80
CA ALA A 242 -7.55 20.14 29.67
C ALA A 242 -9.05 20.27 29.28
N GLY A 243 -9.89 19.32 29.70
CA GLY A 243 -11.32 19.30 29.38
C GLY A 243 -11.68 18.64 28.03
N TYR A 244 -10.72 18.07 27.31
CA TYR A 244 -10.90 17.40 26.03
C TYR A 244 -10.85 15.87 26.15
N LEU A 245 -11.79 15.22 25.47
CA LEU A 245 -11.79 13.78 25.23
C LEU A 245 -10.87 13.50 24.03
N GLN A 246 -9.81 12.73 24.26
CA GLN A 246 -8.89 12.27 23.23
C GLN A 246 -9.11 10.78 22.92
N LEU A 247 -8.62 10.32 21.76
CA LEU A 247 -8.70 8.93 21.32
C LEU A 247 -7.30 8.34 21.16
N GLY A 248 -7.07 7.18 21.79
CA GLY A 248 -5.83 6.41 21.64
C GLY A 248 -5.77 5.72 20.28
N VAL A 249 -4.99 6.27 19.35
CA VAL A 249 -4.71 5.67 18.03
C VAL A 249 -3.24 5.34 17.88
N ALA A 250 -2.93 4.41 16.98
CA ALA A 250 -1.58 4.04 16.57
C ALA A 250 -1.40 4.35 15.07
N PRO A 251 -0.20 4.77 14.64
CA PRO A 251 0.11 4.89 13.23
C PRO A 251 -0.05 3.57 12.47
N TYR A 252 -0.59 3.62 11.26
CA TYR A 252 -0.49 2.53 10.28
C TYR A 252 0.37 3.00 9.12
N ALA A 253 1.49 2.29 8.92
CA ALA A 253 2.58 2.71 8.04
C ALA A 253 2.99 4.17 8.31
N GLY A 254 2.93 5.04 7.30
CA GLY A 254 3.33 6.44 7.38
C GLY A 254 2.24 7.44 7.83
N ALA A 255 1.09 7.00 8.36
CA ALA A 255 0.00 7.87 8.81
C ALA A 255 -0.33 7.65 10.30
N PRO A 256 -0.81 8.68 11.03
CA PRO A 256 -1.05 10.05 10.59
C PRO A 256 0.27 10.83 10.41
N ASN A 257 0.31 11.68 9.38
CA ASN A 257 1.47 12.54 9.05
C ASN A 257 1.03 14.00 8.83
N ASN A 258 1.92 14.85 8.31
CA ASN A 258 1.65 16.28 8.13
C ASN A 258 0.43 16.64 7.25
N THR A 259 -0.11 15.69 6.48
CA THR A 259 -1.33 15.90 5.67
C THR A 259 -2.64 15.62 6.44
N TRP A 260 -2.54 15.04 7.63
CA TRP A 260 -3.65 14.66 8.52
C TRP A 260 -4.05 15.75 9.52
N TRP A 261 -3.23 16.79 9.66
CA TRP A 261 -3.55 17.96 10.48
C TRP A 261 -4.82 18.65 9.98
N ASP A 262 -5.66 19.06 10.93
CA ASP A 262 -6.89 19.82 10.70
C ASP A 262 -7.90 19.20 9.72
N ARG A 263 -7.78 17.89 9.48
CA ARG A 263 -8.76 17.08 8.75
C ARG A 263 -9.97 16.72 9.62
N ASP A 264 -11.13 16.67 8.98
CA ASP A 264 -12.34 16.10 9.56
C ASP A 264 -12.26 14.57 9.41
N LEU A 265 -12.11 13.85 10.53
CA LEU A 265 -11.85 12.42 10.53
C LEU A 265 -13.09 11.63 10.99
N GLY A 266 -13.56 10.74 10.12
CA GLY A 266 -14.58 9.75 10.42
C GLY A 266 -13.98 8.53 11.09
N ILE A 267 -14.83 7.60 11.53
CA ILE A 267 -14.41 6.29 12.03
C ILE A 267 -15.26 5.18 11.42
N GLY A 268 -14.63 4.04 11.20
CA GLY A 268 -15.30 2.82 10.78
C GLY A 268 -14.35 1.64 10.72
N GLY A 269 -14.87 0.47 10.38
CA GLY A 269 -14.08 -0.76 10.25
C GLY A 269 -14.89 -1.99 10.66
N ARG A 270 -14.19 -3.02 11.14
CA ARG A 270 -14.79 -4.29 11.58
C ARG A 270 -15.13 -4.26 13.07
N VAL A 271 -16.27 -4.84 13.43
CA VAL A 271 -16.64 -5.15 14.83
C VAL A 271 -17.04 -6.62 14.93
N LEU A 272 -16.54 -7.31 15.96
CA LEU A 272 -16.89 -8.69 16.27
C LEU A 272 -17.98 -8.71 17.35
N VAL A 273 -19.12 -9.35 17.06
CA VAL A 273 -20.29 -9.39 17.95
C VAL A 273 -20.67 -10.83 18.26
N LYS A 274 -20.89 -11.13 19.55
CA LYS A 274 -21.41 -12.42 20.00
C LYS A 274 -22.92 -12.49 19.79
N GLU A 275 -23.37 -13.39 18.93
CA GLU A 275 -24.78 -13.66 18.65
C GLU A 275 -25.11 -15.08 19.10
N GLY A 276 -25.45 -15.20 20.40
CA GLY A 276 -25.66 -16.47 21.07
C GLY A 276 -24.38 -17.31 21.12
N ASN A 277 -24.39 -18.44 20.40
CA ASN A 277 -23.24 -19.37 20.30
C ASN A 277 -22.34 -19.08 19.09
N LYS A 278 -22.60 -18.01 18.32
CA LYS A 278 -21.79 -17.60 17.16
C LYS A 278 -21.11 -16.26 17.42
N ILE A 279 -20.03 -16.01 16.71
CA ILE A 279 -19.41 -14.68 16.58
C ILE A 279 -19.63 -14.24 15.14
N SER A 280 -20.27 -13.10 14.94
CA SER A 280 -20.43 -12.50 13.61
C SER A 280 -19.50 -11.29 13.45
N THR A 281 -19.08 -11.07 12.22
CA THR A 281 -18.38 -9.84 11.80
C THR A 281 -19.42 -8.88 11.25
N LYS A 282 -19.45 -7.65 11.78
CA LYS A 282 -20.24 -6.54 11.24
C LYS A 282 -19.29 -5.42 10.81
N LEU A 283 -19.68 -4.65 9.80
CA LEU A 283 -19.00 -3.40 9.45
C LEU A 283 -19.76 -2.23 10.08
N VAL A 284 -19.01 -1.21 10.52
CA VAL A 284 -19.55 0.03 11.06
C VAL A 284 -18.86 1.22 10.41
N LYS A 285 -19.60 2.28 10.14
CA LYS A 285 -19.09 3.58 9.67
C LYS A 285 -19.98 4.68 10.22
N LEU A 286 -19.47 5.50 11.14
CA LEU A 286 -20.28 6.58 11.70
C LEU A 286 -20.52 7.68 10.63
N PRO A 287 -21.75 8.17 10.44
CA PRO A 287 -22.10 9.09 9.35
C PRO A 287 -21.66 10.56 9.56
N TRP A 288 -20.83 10.86 10.56
CA TRP A 288 -20.27 12.20 10.81
C TRP A 288 -18.79 12.12 11.20
N PRO A 289 -17.97 13.16 10.96
CA PRO A 289 -16.60 13.20 11.46
C PRO A 289 -16.61 13.27 13.00
N ILE A 290 -15.96 12.30 13.63
CA ILE A 290 -15.92 12.14 15.08
C ILE A 290 -14.61 12.62 15.70
N ALA A 291 -13.58 12.82 14.88
CA ALA A 291 -12.23 13.11 15.31
C ALA A 291 -11.62 14.27 14.50
N ARG A 292 -10.68 14.99 15.12
CA ARG A 292 -9.79 15.94 14.45
C ARG A 292 -8.45 16.00 15.17
N ILE A 293 -7.36 16.17 14.42
CA ILE A 293 -6.02 16.41 14.97
C ILE A 293 -5.66 17.88 14.71
N PRO A 294 -5.85 18.81 15.68
CA PRO A 294 -5.67 20.23 15.43
C PRO A 294 -4.21 20.64 15.41
N THR A 295 -3.81 21.56 14.52
CA THR A 295 -2.49 22.20 14.62
C THR A 295 -2.37 23.06 15.88
N LEU A 296 -1.15 23.19 16.40
CA LEU A 296 -0.84 24.29 17.32
C LEU A 296 -0.67 25.57 16.51
N ALA A 297 -1.31 26.66 16.92
CA ALA A 297 -1.26 27.93 16.18
C ALA A 297 0.18 28.46 16.08
N PRO A 298 0.61 29.02 14.93
CA PRO A 298 1.99 29.47 14.71
C PRO A 298 2.43 30.59 15.66
N HIS A 299 1.49 31.31 16.28
CA HIS A 299 1.72 32.29 17.33
C HIS A 299 2.45 31.74 18.56
N PHE A 300 2.43 30.42 18.79
CA PHE A 300 3.21 29.76 19.86
C PHE A 300 4.70 29.53 19.49
N GLY A 301 5.14 30.03 18.33
CA GLY A 301 6.54 30.01 17.92
C GLY A 301 7.09 28.60 17.77
N GLN A 302 8.25 28.32 18.37
CA GLN A 302 8.98 27.05 18.20
C GLN A 302 8.16 25.81 18.60
N ALA A 303 7.20 25.93 19.52
CA ALA A 303 6.33 24.83 19.91
C ALA A 303 5.38 24.37 18.77
N ALA A 304 5.11 25.25 17.80
CA ALA A 304 4.28 24.97 16.63
C ALA A 304 5.10 24.52 15.40
N VAL A 305 6.39 24.24 15.57
CA VAL A 305 7.29 23.75 14.52
C VAL A 305 7.63 22.28 14.79
N GLY A 306 7.37 21.41 13.81
CA GLY A 306 7.64 19.98 13.91
C GLY A 306 9.14 19.62 13.85
N PRO A 307 9.49 18.31 13.94
CA PRO A 307 8.59 17.16 13.94
C PRO A 307 7.75 17.06 15.21
N PHE A 308 6.48 16.66 15.05
CA PHE A 308 5.56 16.45 16.16
C PHE A 308 5.57 14.99 16.61
N ASN A 309 5.40 14.77 17.90
CA ASN A 309 5.32 13.44 18.48
C ASN A 309 3.97 12.76 18.13
N PRO A 310 3.96 11.60 17.44
CA PRO A 310 2.72 10.93 17.04
C PRO A 310 1.83 10.48 18.21
N GLU A 311 2.43 10.13 19.35
CA GLU A 311 1.71 9.67 20.55
C GLU A 311 1.04 10.82 21.30
N THR A 312 1.76 11.94 21.49
CA THR A 312 1.38 12.99 22.45
C THR A 312 0.92 14.30 21.82
N GLN A 313 1.24 14.56 20.54
CA GLN A 313 0.87 15.78 19.83
C GLN A 313 -0.07 15.51 18.64
N MET A 314 0.00 14.33 18.01
CA MET A 314 -0.92 13.92 16.94
C MET A 314 -2.14 13.13 17.46
N THR A 315 -2.46 13.22 18.75
CA THR A 315 -3.58 12.51 19.37
C THR A 315 -4.93 13.13 18.95
N PRO A 316 -5.84 12.39 18.29
CA PRO A 316 -7.13 12.92 17.87
C PRO A 316 -8.02 13.34 19.05
N ILE A 317 -8.70 14.49 18.90
CA ILE A 317 -9.74 14.97 19.81
C ILE A 317 -11.10 14.50 19.29
N ILE A 318 -11.92 13.93 20.19
CA ILE A 318 -13.24 13.37 19.88
C ILE A 318 -14.40 14.00 20.67
N GLY A 319 -14.13 15.07 21.41
CA GLY A 319 -15.15 15.85 22.12
C GLY A 319 -14.62 16.57 23.35
N LEU A 320 -15.55 17.05 24.18
CA LEU A 320 -15.30 17.72 25.45
C LEU A 320 -15.79 16.87 26.63
N ASP A 321 -15.12 16.97 27.77
CA ASP A 321 -15.59 16.39 29.03
C ASP A 321 -16.90 17.04 29.47
N SER A 322 -16.97 18.37 29.36
CA SER A 322 -18.13 19.20 29.72
C SER A 322 -19.35 18.99 28.82
N SER A 323 -19.21 18.32 27.66
CA SER A 323 -20.35 17.98 26.80
C SER A 323 -21.15 16.81 27.38
N ARG A 324 -21.80 17.07 28.51
CA ARG A 324 -22.99 16.32 28.95
C ARG A 324 -24.07 16.56 27.91
N SER A 325 -24.22 15.61 27.00
CA SER A 325 -25.48 15.49 26.26
C SER A 325 -26.52 15.02 27.27
N ALA A 326 -27.27 15.98 27.83
CA ALA A 326 -28.57 15.72 28.44
C ALA A 326 -29.54 15.24 27.35
N SER A 327 -29.30 14.01 26.88
CA SER A 327 -30.15 13.27 25.97
C SER A 327 -31.01 12.32 26.80
N LEU A 328 -32.17 11.95 26.26
CA LEU A 328 -33.28 11.28 26.95
C LEU A 328 -32.98 9.84 27.45
N PHE A 329 -31.71 9.44 27.47
CA PHE A 329 -31.20 8.18 28.04
C PHE A 329 -30.37 8.38 29.34
N ASP A 330 -30.05 9.64 29.71
CA ASP A 330 -29.38 9.97 30.99
C ASP A 330 -30.38 10.11 32.16
N VAL A 331 -31.67 9.84 31.95
CA VAL A 331 -32.68 9.71 33.02
C VAL A 331 -32.81 8.24 33.45
N ALA A 332 -31.72 7.72 33.98
CA ALA A 332 -31.75 6.56 34.85
C ALA A 332 -30.97 6.91 36.13
N ASP A 333 -31.64 6.74 37.26
CA ASP A 333 -31.05 6.82 38.60
C ASP A 333 -29.73 6.02 38.65
N PRO A 334 -28.64 6.52 39.27
CA PRO A 334 -27.42 5.74 39.52
C PRO A 334 -27.66 4.34 40.12
N PHE A 335 -28.81 4.10 40.75
CA PHE A 335 -29.23 2.80 41.28
C PHE A 335 -29.94 1.86 40.28
N SER A 336 -30.27 2.29 39.06
CA SER A 336 -31.23 1.58 38.18
C SER A 336 -30.78 1.30 36.73
N ALA A 337 -29.62 1.80 36.30
CA ALA A 337 -29.03 1.39 35.02
C ALA A 337 -27.92 0.36 35.23
N PRO A 338 -27.98 -0.86 34.63
CA PRO A 338 -26.79 -1.68 34.51
C PRO A 338 -25.77 -0.91 33.67
N SER A 339 -24.52 -0.81 34.16
CA SER A 339 -23.45 -0.23 33.34
C SER A 339 -23.27 -1.07 32.09
N ILE A 340 -23.65 -0.51 30.93
CA ILE A 340 -23.40 -1.10 29.60
C ILE A 340 -21.91 -1.43 29.37
N LEU A 341 -21.03 -0.82 30.16
CA LEU A 341 -19.63 -1.17 30.31
C LEU A 341 -19.47 -1.96 31.62
N HIS A 342 -19.77 -3.25 31.60
CA HIS A 342 -19.43 -4.11 32.73
C HIS A 342 -17.90 -4.13 32.89
N GLU A 343 -17.42 -4.04 34.12
CA GLU A 343 -15.99 -4.09 34.42
C GLU A 343 -15.39 -5.41 33.92
N GLY A 344 -14.24 -5.33 33.23
CA GLY A 344 -13.62 -6.48 32.56
C GLY A 344 -14.13 -6.80 31.15
N THR A 345 -15.11 -6.07 30.60
CA THR A 345 -15.49 -6.19 29.17
C THR A 345 -14.57 -5.39 28.26
N PHE A 346 -14.45 -5.81 26.99
CA PHE A 346 -13.71 -5.08 25.96
C PHE A 346 -14.13 -3.60 25.88
N LEU A 347 -15.44 -3.31 25.83
CA LEU A 347 -15.93 -1.93 25.74
C LEU A 347 -15.53 -1.05 26.93
N SER A 348 -15.25 -1.62 28.11
CA SER A 348 -14.78 -0.83 29.28
C SER A 348 -13.38 -0.21 29.07
N THR A 349 -12.60 -0.77 28.14
CA THR A 349 -11.28 -0.24 27.72
C THR A 349 -11.38 0.85 26.65
N GLN A 350 -12.59 1.17 26.20
CA GLN A 350 -12.87 2.11 25.11
C GLN A 350 -13.53 3.41 25.63
N PRO A 351 -13.48 4.53 24.89
CA PRO A 351 -14.18 5.75 25.28
C PRO A 351 -15.70 5.51 25.35
N PRO A 352 -16.38 5.75 26.50
CA PRO A 352 -17.79 5.37 26.66
C PRO A 352 -18.76 6.01 25.66
N LYS A 353 -18.50 7.25 25.24
CA LYS A 353 -19.29 7.93 24.20
C LYS A 353 -19.12 7.25 22.82
N LEU A 354 -17.91 6.78 22.50
CA LEU A 354 -17.64 6.07 21.24
C LEU A 354 -18.27 4.68 21.24
N ALA A 355 -18.11 3.91 22.32
CA ALA A 355 -18.72 2.58 22.46
C ALA A 355 -20.25 2.63 22.23
N ARG A 356 -20.94 3.63 22.80
CA ARG A 356 -22.37 3.86 22.56
C ARG A 356 -22.70 4.25 21.12
N ALA A 357 -21.89 5.08 20.47
CA ALA A 357 -22.10 5.46 19.08
C ALA A 357 -21.97 4.25 18.13
N ILE A 358 -20.93 3.43 18.31
CA ILE A 358 -20.70 2.21 17.54
C ILE A 358 -21.81 1.18 17.77
N ALA A 359 -22.20 0.93 19.03
CA ALA A 359 -23.29 0.02 19.34
C ALA A 359 -24.63 0.47 18.73
N LYS A 360 -24.95 1.78 18.79
CA LYS A 360 -26.16 2.36 18.19
C LYS A 360 -26.16 2.22 16.67
N GLU A 361 -25.04 2.51 16.00
CA GLU A 361 -24.93 2.39 14.53
C GLU A 361 -25.11 0.94 14.07
N LEU A 362 -24.63 -0.04 14.87
CA LEU A 362 -24.85 -1.46 14.64
C LEU A 362 -26.26 -1.97 15.01
N GLY A 363 -27.15 -1.09 15.47
CA GLY A 363 -28.50 -1.45 15.91
C GLY A 363 -28.56 -2.27 17.22
N LEU A 364 -27.49 -2.26 18.01
CA LEU A 364 -27.42 -2.96 19.30
C LEU A 364 -28.11 -2.15 20.40
N THR A 365 -28.81 -2.87 21.28
CA THR A 365 -29.46 -2.31 22.48
C THR A 365 -28.48 -2.17 23.63
N ALA A 366 -28.88 -1.54 24.74
CA ALA A 366 -28.05 -1.43 25.94
C ALA A 366 -27.62 -2.80 26.51
N GLU A 367 -28.53 -3.77 26.45
CA GLU A 367 -28.35 -5.15 26.95
C GLU A 367 -27.46 -5.98 26.01
N THR A 368 -27.42 -5.63 24.72
CA THR A 368 -26.66 -6.38 23.70
C THR A 368 -25.37 -5.70 23.26
N ALA A 369 -25.12 -4.43 23.64
CA ALA A 369 -23.85 -3.75 23.42
C ALA A 369 -22.66 -4.50 24.04
N GLY A 370 -22.85 -5.10 25.22
CA GLY A 370 -21.85 -5.94 25.89
C GLY A 370 -21.44 -7.21 25.11
N ASN A 371 -22.14 -7.55 24.03
CA ASN A 371 -21.75 -8.63 23.12
C ASN A 371 -20.65 -8.23 22.12
N ILE A 372 -20.25 -6.96 22.04
CA ILE A 372 -19.06 -6.56 21.27
C ILE A 372 -17.82 -7.16 21.95
N ILE A 373 -17.15 -8.05 21.23
CA ILE A 373 -15.97 -8.79 21.71
C ILE A 373 -14.69 -7.99 21.45
N ASP A 374 -14.56 -7.44 20.24
CA ASP A 374 -13.39 -6.69 19.78
C ASP A 374 -13.75 -5.86 18.54
N TRP A 375 -12.87 -4.95 18.13
CA TRP A 375 -12.99 -4.21 16.86
C TRP A 375 -11.64 -3.86 16.23
N GLU A 376 -11.66 -3.68 14.90
CA GLU A 376 -10.56 -3.09 14.13
C GLU A 376 -11.12 -1.87 13.41
N LEU A 377 -10.93 -0.70 14.03
CA LEU A 377 -11.43 0.58 13.54
C LEU A 377 -10.29 1.50 13.10
N GLU A 378 -10.58 2.27 12.07
CA GLU A 378 -9.67 3.18 11.36
C GLU A 378 -10.27 4.58 11.35
N LEU A 379 -9.44 5.61 11.54
CA LEU A 379 -9.79 7.00 11.25
C LEU A 379 -9.43 7.37 9.81
N PHE A 380 -10.27 8.15 9.14
CA PHE A 380 -10.06 8.52 7.74
C PHE A 380 -10.67 9.90 7.41
N ASP A 381 -10.10 10.62 6.43
CA ASP A 381 -10.70 11.84 5.87
C ASP A 381 -12.10 11.54 5.30
N VAL A 382 -13.12 12.25 5.79
CA VAL A 382 -14.51 12.15 5.32
C VAL A 382 -14.80 13.00 4.07
N GLN A 383 -13.90 13.89 3.67
CA GLN A 383 -14.11 14.76 2.52
C GLN A 383 -14.29 13.89 1.25
N PRO A 384 -15.47 13.91 0.60
CA PRO A 384 -15.78 13.01 -0.52
C PRO A 384 -14.76 13.08 -1.65
N ALA A 385 -14.59 11.98 -2.38
CA ALA A 385 -13.86 12.00 -3.63
C ALA A 385 -14.60 12.91 -4.62
N GLN A 386 -13.87 13.75 -5.36
CA GLN A 386 -14.48 14.70 -6.30
C GLN A 386 -13.58 15.01 -7.48
N LEU A 387 -14.19 15.48 -8.57
CA LEU A 387 -13.48 16.09 -9.69
C LEU A 387 -12.90 17.45 -9.30
N GLY A 388 -11.75 17.79 -9.89
CA GLY A 388 -11.06 19.06 -9.68
C GLY A 388 -10.20 19.48 -10.87
N GLY A 389 -9.59 20.66 -10.80
CA GLY A 389 -9.03 21.35 -11.97
C GLY A 389 -10.09 22.19 -12.70
N ILE A 390 -9.65 23.11 -13.55
CA ILE A 390 -10.55 24.05 -14.25
C ILE A 390 -11.50 23.27 -15.18
N GLU A 391 -10.96 22.30 -15.92
CA GLU A 391 -11.72 21.45 -16.86
C GLU A 391 -12.06 20.06 -16.27
N LYS A 392 -12.06 19.92 -14.92
CA LYS A 392 -12.33 18.65 -14.22
C LYS A 392 -11.36 17.51 -14.59
N GLU A 393 -10.10 17.86 -14.82
CA GLU A 393 -9.04 16.96 -15.27
C GLU A 393 -8.48 16.05 -14.17
N PHE A 394 -8.80 16.33 -12.90
CA PHE A 394 -8.27 15.62 -11.74
C PHE A 394 -9.35 14.95 -10.91
N ILE A 395 -8.98 13.90 -10.18
CA ILE A 395 -9.73 13.33 -9.06
C ILE A 395 -8.95 13.62 -7.77
N PHE A 396 -9.60 14.28 -6.81
CA PHE A 396 -9.08 14.47 -5.46
C PHE A 396 -9.78 13.51 -4.51
N ALA A 397 -9.04 12.60 -3.88
CA ALA A 397 -9.59 11.60 -2.96
C ALA A 397 -8.56 11.21 -1.88
N GLY A 398 -9.03 10.70 -0.74
CA GLY A 398 -8.16 10.02 0.23
C GLY A 398 -8.02 8.54 -0.11
N ARG A 399 -6.85 7.94 0.21
CA ARG A 399 -6.58 6.50 0.07
C ARG A 399 -6.58 6.00 -1.39
N ILE A 400 -6.12 6.82 -2.33
CA ILE A 400 -5.98 6.45 -3.76
C ILE A 400 -5.05 5.25 -3.91
N ASP A 401 -4.00 5.25 -3.10
CA ASP A 401 -3.03 4.20 -2.88
C ASP A 401 -3.63 3.02 -2.08
N ASP A 402 -3.68 1.78 -2.58
CA ASP A 402 -3.73 1.34 -3.99
C ASP A 402 -5.18 0.96 -4.40
N LYS A 403 -6.17 1.56 -3.73
CA LYS A 403 -7.58 1.40 -4.12
C LYS A 403 -7.87 1.83 -5.57
N LEU A 404 -6.99 2.61 -6.19
CA LEU A 404 -7.04 2.98 -7.61
C LEU A 404 -6.75 1.79 -8.55
N CYS A 405 -5.59 1.12 -8.45
CA CYS A 405 -5.30 -0.01 -9.33
C CYS A 405 -6.16 -1.22 -8.96
N SER A 406 -6.32 -1.49 -7.66
CA SER A 406 -7.19 -2.56 -7.15
C SER A 406 -8.64 -2.46 -7.65
N TRP A 407 -9.24 -1.26 -7.67
CA TRP A 407 -10.61 -1.09 -8.19
C TRP A 407 -10.67 -1.31 -9.70
N ALA A 408 -9.72 -0.74 -10.44
CA ALA A 408 -9.67 -0.86 -11.90
C ALA A 408 -9.41 -2.31 -12.36
N ALA A 409 -8.55 -3.06 -11.66
CA ALA A 409 -8.29 -4.47 -11.93
C ALA A 409 -9.57 -5.32 -11.75
N ILE A 410 -10.38 -5.05 -10.73
CA ILE A 410 -11.67 -5.74 -10.53
C ILE A 410 -12.67 -5.42 -11.65
N GLN A 411 -12.77 -4.17 -12.12
CA GLN A 411 -13.66 -3.86 -13.25
C GLN A 411 -13.18 -4.58 -14.52
N ALA A 412 -11.87 -4.55 -14.78
CA ALA A 412 -11.25 -5.23 -15.91
C ALA A 412 -11.52 -6.74 -15.91
N LEU A 413 -11.36 -7.42 -14.77
CA LEU A 413 -11.66 -8.86 -14.64
C LEU A 413 -13.14 -9.16 -14.84
N ILE A 414 -14.03 -8.31 -14.32
CA ILE A 414 -15.47 -8.45 -14.49
C ILE A 414 -15.86 -8.42 -15.98
N GLU A 415 -15.33 -7.44 -16.74
CA GLU A 415 -15.61 -7.27 -18.17
C GLU A 415 -14.91 -8.36 -19.00
N SER A 416 -13.64 -8.66 -18.71
CA SER A 416 -12.86 -9.74 -19.32
C SER A 416 -13.51 -11.12 -19.18
N ALA A 417 -14.12 -11.40 -18.02
CA ALA A 417 -14.86 -12.64 -17.79
C ALA A 417 -16.27 -12.63 -18.41
N GLU A 418 -16.79 -11.49 -18.87
CA GLU A 418 -18.04 -11.37 -19.62
C GLU A 418 -17.80 -11.48 -21.14
N ASP A 419 -16.66 -11.00 -21.65
CA ASP A 419 -16.38 -10.91 -23.09
C ASP A 419 -15.59 -12.10 -23.68
N ASP A 420 -14.60 -12.66 -22.97
CA ASP A 420 -13.53 -13.50 -23.55
C ASP A 420 -13.34 -14.86 -22.84
N LEU A 421 -14.15 -15.16 -21.83
CA LEU A 421 -13.96 -16.38 -21.01
C LEU A 421 -14.18 -17.69 -21.80
N ASP A 422 -15.03 -17.66 -22.83
CA ASP A 422 -15.40 -18.83 -23.62
C ASP A 422 -14.39 -19.18 -24.73
N ASP A 423 -13.44 -18.28 -25.04
CA ASP A 423 -12.36 -18.50 -26.03
C ASP A 423 -10.96 -18.64 -25.37
N SER A 424 -10.89 -18.63 -24.03
CA SER A 424 -9.62 -18.67 -23.27
C SER A 424 -9.31 -20.05 -22.68
N SER A 425 -8.03 -20.42 -22.68
CA SER A 425 -7.49 -21.61 -22.01
C SER A 425 -6.83 -21.30 -20.65
N LEU A 426 -6.84 -20.03 -20.21
CA LEU A 426 -6.18 -19.55 -18.99
C LEU A 426 -7.13 -19.42 -17.79
N ILE A 427 -6.54 -19.29 -16.61
CA ILE A 427 -7.20 -18.72 -15.44
C ILE A 427 -6.96 -17.19 -15.44
N LYS A 428 -8.02 -16.40 -15.38
CA LYS A 428 -7.93 -14.93 -15.22
C LYS A 428 -8.09 -14.59 -13.75
N VAL A 429 -7.11 -13.91 -13.13
CA VAL A 429 -7.03 -13.73 -11.68
C VAL A 429 -6.80 -12.27 -11.30
N VAL A 430 -7.52 -11.76 -10.30
CA VAL A 430 -7.21 -10.51 -9.59
C VAL A 430 -7.04 -10.80 -8.10
N GLY A 431 -5.87 -10.47 -7.55
CA GLY A 431 -5.58 -10.52 -6.12
C GLY A 431 -5.50 -9.13 -5.49
N LEU A 432 -6.28 -8.91 -4.44
CA LEU A 432 -6.27 -7.70 -3.61
C LEU A 432 -5.71 -8.06 -2.23
N PHE A 433 -4.52 -7.59 -1.91
CA PHE A 433 -3.83 -7.88 -0.66
C PHE A 433 -4.02 -6.79 0.40
N ASP A 434 -3.86 -7.16 1.66
CA ASP A 434 -3.80 -6.26 2.81
C ASP A 434 -2.37 -6.24 3.35
N ASN A 435 -1.98 -5.18 4.02
CA ASN A 435 -0.68 -5.03 4.68
C ASN A 435 0.52 -4.85 3.74
N GLU A 436 0.35 -4.42 2.50
CA GLU A 436 1.48 -4.01 1.64
C GLU A 436 2.30 -2.93 2.36
N GLU A 437 1.61 -1.88 2.81
CA GLU A 437 2.11 -0.67 3.47
C GLU A 437 2.98 -0.94 4.72
N ILE A 438 2.94 -2.16 5.27
CA ILE A 438 3.75 -2.63 6.41
C ILE A 438 4.64 -3.84 6.07
N GLY A 439 4.95 -4.07 4.80
CA GLY A 439 5.89 -5.08 4.28
C GLY A 439 5.28 -6.45 3.95
N SER A 440 3.94 -6.53 3.83
CA SER A 440 3.13 -7.68 3.38
C SER A 440 3.31 -9.00 4.14
N LEU A 441 4.01 -8.99 5.29
CA LEU A 441 4.40 -10.17 6.07
C LEU A 441 3.33 -10.62 7.09
N LEU A 442 2.07 -10.71 6.65
CA LEU A 442 0.96 -11.26 7.41
C LEU A 442 0.16 -12.24 6.54
N ARG A 443 -0.67 -13.10 7.15
CA ARG A 443 -1.38 -14.19 6.43
C ARG A 443 -2.27 -13.73 5.28
N GLN A 444 -2.68 -12.45 5.30
CA GLN A 444 -3.52 -11.82 4.28
C GLN A 444 -2.73 -10.92 3.30
N GLY A 445 -1.46 -10.64 3.58
CA GLY A 445 -0.57 -9.91 2.67
C GLY A 445 0.09 -10.79 1.62
N ALA A 446 0.80 -10.14 0.69
CA ALA A 446 1.40 -10.76 -0.49
C ALA A 446 2.52 -11.77 -0.17
N ARG A 447 3.13 -11.69 1.03
CA ARG A 447 4.10 -12.70 1.52
C ARG A 447 3.42 -13.86 2.26
N GLY A 448 2.10 -13.83 2.39
CA GLY A 448 1.29 -14.97 2.78
C GLY A 448 1.06 -15.95 1.63
N ASN A 449 0.44 -17.10 1.91
CA ASN A 449 0.21 -18.13 0.91
C ASN A 449 -1.12 -17.97 0.13
N LEU A 450 -1.75 -16.80 0.12
CA LEU A 450 -3.10 -16.63 -0.45
C LEU A 450 -3.13 -16.86 -1.97
N LEU A 451 -2.22 -16.25 -2.74
CA LEU A 451 -2.11 -16.52 -4.18
C LEU A 451 -1.63 -17.95 -4.50
N PRO A 452 -0.46 -18.42 -4.03
CA PRO A 452 0.03 -19.76 -4.39
C PRO A 452 -0.93 -20.87 -3.93
N GLY A 453 -1.51 -20.75 -2.74
CA GLY A 453 -2.51 -21.70 -2.25
C GLY A 453 -3.83 -21.65 -3.01
N THR A 454 -4.22 -20.51 -3.59
CA THR A 454 -5.38 -20.43 -4.50
C THR A 454 -5.06 -21.11 -5.82
N MET A 455 -3.91 -20.81 -6.42
CA MET A 455 -3.46 -21.43 -7.67
C MET A 455 -3.35 -22.96 -7.57
N GLU A 456 -2.68 -23.47 -6.53
CA GLU A 456 -2.58 -24.90 -6.23
C GLU A 456 -3.95 -25.58 -6.13
N ARG A 457 -4.92 -24.91 -5.49
CA ARG A 457 -6.28 -25.43 -5.32
C ARG A 457 -7.12 -25.36 -6.59
N ILE A 458 -6.90 -24.37 -7.46
CA ILE A 458 -7.52 -24.32 -8.78
C ILE A 458 -6.99 -25.49 -9.62
N VAL A 459 -5.66 -25.64 -9.76
CA VAL A 459 -5.05 -26.78 -10.46
C VAL A 459 -5.55 -28.11 -9.89
N GLY A 460 -5.59 -28.23 -8.56
CA GLY A 460 -6.09 -29.43 -7.88
C GLY A 460 -7.55 -29.76 -8.19
N ALA A 461 -8.44 -28.78 -8.38
CA ALA A 461 -9.85 -29.03 -8.71
C ALA A 461 -10.07 -29.70 -10.08
N PHE A 462 -9.10 -29.58 -10.99
CA PHE A 462 -9.11 -30.24 -12.32
C PHE A 462 -8.14 -31.43 -12.39
N ALA A 463 -7.47 -31.78 -11.28
CA ALA A 463 -6.49 -32.86 -11.18
C ALA A 463 -6.80 -33.81 -10.01
N ASP A 464 -8.06 -34.26 -9.88
CA ASP A 464 -8.56 -35.18 -8.84
C ASP A 464 -8.21 -34.80 -7.39
N HIS A 465 -8.10 -33.50 -7.11
CA HIS A 465 -7.59 -32.92 -5.86
C HIS A 465 -6.19 -33.40 -5.45
N LYS A 466 -5.36 -33.81 -6.42
CA LYS A 466 -3.98 -34.28 -6.26
C LYS A 466 -3.06 -33.63 -7.30
N PRO A 467 -2.90 -32.28 -7.27
CA PRO A 467 -1.98 -31.60 -8.18
C PRO A 467 -0.55 -32.12 -7.94
N THR A 468 0.14 -32.49 -9.01
CA THR A 468 1.56 -32.85 -8.93
C THR A 468 2.41 -31.58 -8.94
N SER A 469 3.65 -31.67 -8.44
CA SER A 469 4.63 -30.59 -8.54
C SER A 469 4.95 -30.21 -10.00
N ASP A 470 4.86 -31.16 -10.93
CA ASP A 470 4.98 -30.91 -12.38
C ASP A 470 3.83 -30.04 -12.91
N LEU A 471 2.57 -30.41 -12.62
CA LEU A 471 1.40 -29.65 -13.08
C LEU A 471 1.40 -28.22 -12.52
N LEU A 472 1.72 -28.06 -11.23
CA LEU A 472 1.79 -26.74 -10.61
C LEU A 472 2.98 -25.92 -11.14
N GLY A 473 4.15 -26.53 -11.32
CA GLY A 473 5.33 -25.88 -11.89
C GLY A 473 5.09 -25.40 -13.33
N ARG A 474 4.44 -26.22 -14.17
CA ARG A 474 4.02 -25.86 -15.53
C ARG A 474 2.98 -24.74 -15.53
N THR A 475 2.01 -24.80 -14.62
CA THR A 475 1.01 -23.73 -14.42
C THR A 475 1.71 -22.40 -14.14
N TYR A 476 2.66 -22.35 -13.19
CA TYR A 476 3.40 -21.12 -12.87
C TYR A 476 4.30 -20.66 -14.03
N ALA A 477 5.01 -21.55 -14.72
CA ALA A 477 5.85 -21.18 -15.87
C ALA A 477 5.03 -20.59 -17.04
N ASN A 478 3.82 -21.10 -17.26
CA ASN A 478 2.87 -20.60 -18.25
C ASN A 478 2.07 -19.36 -17.79
N SER A 479 2.23 -18.93 -16.53
CA SER A 479 1.54 -17.76 -15.98
C SER A 479 2.34 -16.47 -16.15
N PHE A 480 1.66 -15.34 -15.99
CA PHE A 480 2.28 -14.02 -15.93
C PHE A 480 1.58 -13.13 -14.91
N LEU A 481 2.36 -12.32 -14.19
CA LEU A 481 1.91 -11.47 -13.09
C LEU A 481 2.11 -9.99 -13.42
N LEU A 482 1.01 -9.27 -13.56
CA LEU A 482 0.98 -7.81 -13.54
C LEU A 482 0.79 -7.36 -12.08
N SER A 483 1.89 -6.95 -11.44
CA SER A 483 1.87 -6.26 -10.16
C SER A 483 1.36 -4.84 -10.39
N ALA A 484 0.12 -4.62 -9.96
CA ALA A 484 -0.65 -3.41 -10.19
C ALA A 484 -0.61 -2.54 -8.94
N ASP A 485 0.20 -1.49 -9.00
CA ASP A 485 0.45 -0.58 -7.87
C ASP A 485 0.59 0.85 -8.40
N VAL A 486 0.14 1.83 -7.64
CA VAL A 486 0.10 3.24 -8.05
C VAL A 486 1.50 3.82 -8.29
N ILE A 487 1.64 4.64 -9.32
CA ILE A 487 2.94 5.17 -9.76
C ILE A 487 3.03 6.69 -9.56
N HIS A 488 4.22 7.23 -9.32
CA HIS A 488 4.42 8.67 -9.13
C HIS A 488 4.27 9.46 -10.44
N ALA A 489 3.14 10.16 -10.61
CA ALA A 489 2.97 11.18 -11.64
C ALA A 489 3.99 12.31 -11.48
N VAL A 490 4.41 12.94 -12.58
CA VAL A 490 5.35 14.06 -12.57
C VAL A 490 4.77 15.28 -11.85
N ASN A 491 5.43 15.70 -10.76
CA ASN A 491 5.03 16.88 -10.00
C ASN A 491 5.79 18.12 -10.50
N PRO A 492 5.13 19.09 -11.14
CA PRO A 492 5.80 20.24 -11.76
C PRO A 492 6.51 21.15 -10.73
N ASN A 493 6.14 21.07 -9.46
CA ASN A 493 6.80 21.84 -8.39
C ASN A 493 8.14 21.22 -7.94
N PHE A 494 8.43 19.98 -8.36
CA PHE A 494 9.59 19.19 -7.90
C PHE A 494 10.30 18.47 -9.05
N LEU A 495 10.32 19.03 -10.27
CA LEU A 495 10.91 18.39 -11.47
C LEU A 495 12.31 17.80 -11.26
N GLY A 496 13.16 18.44 -10.46
CA GLY A 496 14.52 17.94 -10.16
C GLY A 496 14.57 16.61 -9.41
N ALA A 497 13.46 16.14 -8.81
CA ALA A 497 13.35 14.83 -8.18
C ALA A 497 13.02 13.69 -9.15
N TYR A 498 12.59 14.01 -10.38
CA TYR A 498 12.19 13.03 -11.38
C TYR A 498 13.33 12.73 -12.37
N LEU A 499 13.28 11.55 -12.99
CA LEU A 499 14.18 11.18 -14.06
C LEU A 499 13.59 11.62 -15.41
N GLU A 500 14.38 12.35 -16.20
CA GLU A 500 14.01 12.80 -17.53
C GLU A 500 13.65 11.59 -18.43
N ASN A 501 12.63 11.74 -19.27
CA ASN A 501 12.01 10.68 -20.09
C ASN A 501 11.32 9.54 -19.33
N HIS A 502 11.39 9.48 -18.00
CA HIS A 502 10.77 8.45 -17.14
C HIS A 502 9.80 9.08 -16.13
N SER A 503 9.06 10.09 -16.61
CA SER A 503 8.22 10.99 -15.82
C SER A 503 6.78 10.93 -16.33
N PRO A 504 5.91 10.06 -15.77
CA PRO A 504 4.58 9.82 -16.31
C PRO A 504 3.62 10.99 -16.05
N HIS A 505 2.71 11.21 -16.99
CA HIS A 505 1.66 12.22 -16.90
C HIS A 505 0.32 11.59 -16.53
N LEU A 506 -0.54 12.37 -15.88
CA LEU A 506 -1.95 12.02 -15.66
C LEU A 506 -2.72 12.00 -17.00
N ASN A 507 -3.88 11.34 -17.01
CA ASN A 507 -4.80 11.22 -18.15
C ASN A 507 -4.15 10.70 -19.45
N THR A 508 -3.10 9.89 -19.33
CA THR A 508 -2.27 9.47 -20.47
C THR A 508 -2.22 7.96 -20.67
N GLY A 509 -2.28 7.17 -19.59
CA GLY A 509 -2.30 5.71 -19.65
C GLY A 509 -1.45 5.03 -18.57
N LEU A 510 -1.53 3.70 -18.50
CA LEU A 510 -0.83 2.89 -17.49
C LEU A 510 0.69 3.09 -17.57
N VAL A 511 1.36 3.07 -16.42
CA VAL A 511 2.81 3.32 -16.31
C VAL A 511 3.53 2.03 -15.95
N VAL A 512 4.48 1.61 -16.77
CA VAL A 512 5.45 0.55 -16.46
C VAL A 512 6.50 1.10 -15.50
N SER A 513 6.69 0.44 -14.37
CA SER A 513 7.66 0.81 -13.32
C SER A 513 8.92 -0.02 -13.43
N ALA A 514 10.07 0.61 -13.63
CA ALA A 514 11.36 -0.06 -13.73
C ALA A 514 12.29 0.35 -12.58
N ASP A 515 13.03 -0.62 -12.04
CA ASP A 515 14.11 -0.40 -11.07
C ASP A 515 15.21 -1.46 -11.25
N SER A 516 16.47 -1.03 -11.19
CA SER A 516 17.63 -1.91 -11.41
C SER A 516 18.10 -2.67 -10.16
N ASN A 517 17.44 -2.50 -9.02
CA ASN A 517 17.83 -3.06 -7.72
C ASN A 517 16.79 -4.06 -7.18
N GLY A 518 15.80 -4.45 -7.97
CA GLY A 518 14.78 -5.44 -7.60
C GLY A 518 13.68 -4.91 -6.69
N HIS A 519 13.49 -3.58 -6.60
CA HIS A 519 12.28 -3.01 -6.00
C HIS A 519 11.03 -3.29 -6.86
N MET A 520 11.25 -3.48 -8.16
CA MET A 520 10.27 -3.85 -9.19
C MET A 520 10.75 -5.14 -9.86
N THR A 521 9.82 -5.91 -10.44
CA THR A 521 10.06 -7.15 -11.20
C THR A 521 10.33 -6.93 -12.69
N THR A 522 9.98 -5.77 -13.20
CA THR A 522 9.98 -5.42 -14.62
C THR A 522 11.32 -5.67 -15.31
N ASP A 523 11.27 -6.42 -16.41
CA ASP A 523 12.39 -6.65 -17.32
C ASP A 523 11.98 -6.37 -18.79
N ALA A 524 12.89 -6.63 -19.74
CA ALA A 524 12.64 -6.40 -21.15
C ALA A 524 11.56 -7.32 -21.76
N VAL A 525 11.44 -8.57 -21.29
CA VAL A 525 10.45 -9.54 -21.76
C VAL A 525 9.08 -9.17 -21.20
N SER A 526 9.00 -8.86 -19.91
CA SER A 526 7.74 -8.50 -19.27
C SER A 526 7.20 -7.15 -19.77
N THR A 527 8.08 -6.19 -20.06
CA THR A 527 7.74 -4.95 -20.77
C THR A 527 7.20 -5.22 -22.17
N ALA A 528 7.84 -6.10 -22.94
CA ALA A 528 7.40 -6.43 -24.30
C ALA A 528 6.01 -7.10 -24.33
N ILE A 529 5.74 -8.03 -23.40
CA ILE A 529 4.44 -8.70 -23.27
C ILE A 529 3.33 -7.69 -22.99
N LEU A 530 3.47 -6.84 -21.97
CA LEU A 530 2.44 -5.85 -21.63
C LEU A 530 2.25 -4.81 -22.74
N LYS A 531 3.34 -4.39 -23.40
CA LYS A 531 3.27 -3.48 -24.55
C LYS A 531 2.48 -4.06 -25.72
N GLN A 532 2.69 -5.33 -26.05
CA GLN A 532 1.91 -6.01 -27.10
C GLN A 532 0.41 -6.11 -26.74
N CYS A 533 0.07 -6.43 -25.49
CA CYS A 533 -1.33 -6.46 -25.05
C CYS A 533 -1.98 -5.07 -25.18
N ALA A 534 -1.29 -4.01 -24.73
CA ALA A 534 -1.78 -2.65 -24.81
C ALA A 534 -1.94 -2.15 -26.26
N ASP A 535 -1.02 -2.51 -27.17
CA ASP A 535 -1.06 -2.09 -28.57
C ASP A 535 -2.27 -2.61 -29.33
N LYS A 536 -2.76 -3.82 -29.02
CA LYS A 536 -3.95 -4.40 -29.66
C LYS A 536 -5.23 -3.59 -29.45
N VAL A 537 -5.35 -2.92 -28.30
CA VAL A 537 -6.47 -2.00 -28.00
C VAL A 537 -6.12 -0.52 -28.22
N GLY A 538 -4.90 -0.22 -28.69
CA GLY A 538 -4.40 1.15 -28.84
C GLY A 538 -4.13 1.89 -27.53
N ALA A 539 -4.04 1.18 -26.41
CA ALA A 539 -3.76 1.76 -25.10
C ALA A 539 -2.30 2.25 -25.03
N LYS A 540 -2.10 3.48 -24.56
CA LYS A 540 -0.77 4.06 -24.41
C LYS A 540 -0.16 3.64 -23.08
N LEU A 541 1.03 3.04 -23.11
CA LEU A 541 1.88 2.87 -21.94
C LEU A 541 2.82 4.06 -21.74
N GLN A 542 3.18 4.30 -20.48
CA GLN A 542 4.22 5.22 -20.05
C GLN A 542 5.30 4.45 -19.29
N VAL A 543 6.42 5.09 -18.95
CA VAL A 543 7.49 4.49 -18.12
C VAL A 543 7.81 5.40 -16.95
N PHE A 544 8.04 4.80 -15.78
CA PHE A 544 8.61 5.44 -14.59
C PHE A 544 9.85 4.68 -14.13
N GLN A 545 10.87 5.44 -13.73
CA GLN A 545 12.04 4.93 -13.04
C GLN A 545 12.60 6.07 -12.18
N ILE A 546 13.08 5.74 -10.98
CA ILE A 546 13.72 6.72 -10.10
C ILE A 546 15.05 7.21 -10.68
N ARG A 547 15.50 8.40 -10.23
CA ARG A 547 16.88 8.84 -10.47
C ARG A 547 17.87 7.96 -9.70
N ASN A 548 19.09 7.82 -10.22
CA ASN A 548 20.17 7.05 -9.59
C ASN A 548 20.58 7.55 -8.19
N ASP A 549 20.25 8.81 -7.84
CA ASP A 549 20.54 9.47 -6.55
C ASP A 549 19.32 9.50 -5.61
N SER A 550 18.25 8.77 -5.95
CA SER A 550 16.98 8.72 -5.21
C SER A 550 16.70 7.33 -4.61
N ARG A 551 15.58 7.20 -3.89
CA ARG A 551 15.13 5.94 -3.28
C ARG A 551 13.78 5.50 -3.89
N SER A 552 13.62 4.21 -4.14
CA SER A 552 12.35 3.60 -4.57
C SER A 552 11.51 3.14 -3.36
N GLY A 553 10.20 3.06 -3.57
CA GLY A 553 9.33 2.16 -2.80
C GLY A 553 9.56 0.70 -3.20
N GLY A 554 8.77 -0.21 -2.62
CA GLY A 554 8.61 -1.58 -3.13
C GLY A 554 7.14 -1.81 -3.48
N THR A 555 6.81 -3.01 -3.96
CA THR A 555 5.45 -3.43 -4.31
C THR A 555 5.24 -4.90 -3.96
N VAL A 556 4.02 -5.41 -4.18
CA VAL A 556 3.72 -6.85 -4.08
C VAL A 556 4.43 -7.73 -5.14
N GLY A 557 4.91 -7.14 -6.25
CA GLY A 557 5.45 -7.84 -7.41
C GLY A 557 6.60 -8.78 -7.09
N PRO A 558 7.74 -8.29 -6.54
CA PRO A 558 8.87 -9.14 -6.16
C PRO A 558 8.50 -10.20 -5.12
N MET A 559 7.51 -9.90 -4.26
CA MET A 559 7.05 -10.81 -3.21
C MET A 559 6.30 -12.01 -3.79
N LEU A 560 5.36 -11.78 -4.71
CA LEU A 560 4.55 -12.81 -5.34
C LEU A 560 5.33 -13.59 -6.41
N SER A 561 6.14 -12.89 -7.22
CA SER A 561 7.02 -13.51 -8.22
C SER A 561 8.04 -14.45 -7.58
N SER A 562 8.74 -14.02 -6.52
CA SER A 562 9.69 -14.91 -5.81
C SER A 562 9.04 -16.08 -5.08
N ALA A 563 7.78 -15.95 -4.64
CA ALA A 563 7.03 -17.03 -3.99
C ALA A 563 6.47 -18.08 -4.97
N THR A 564 6.40 -17.78 -6.27
CA THR A 564 5.73 -18.63 -7.28
C THR A 564 6.62 -19.01 -8.47
N GLY A 565 7.67 -18.25 -8.75
CA GLY A 565 8.48 -18.35 -9.97
C GLY A 565 7.83 -17.73 -11.22
N ILE A 566 6.70 -17.04 -11.07
CA ILE A 566 5.95 -16.45 -12.19
C ILE A 566 6.69 -15.21 -12.74
N ARG A 567 6.81 -15.11 -14.06
CA ARG A 567 7.31 -13.93 -14.79
C ARG A 567 6.41 -12.72 -14.48
N ALA A 568 7.00 -11.57 -14.15
CA ALA A 568 6.25 -10.44 -13.64
C ALA A 568 6.67 -9.08 -14.23
N ILE A 569 5.73 -8.14 -14.18
CA ILE A 569 5.91 -6.72 -14.46
C ILE A 569 5.25 -5.92 -13.34
N ASP A 570 5.88 -4.81 -12.95
CA ASP A 570 5.25 -3.79 -12.11
C ASP A 570 4.73 -2.67 -13.01
N ALA A 571 3.42 -2.45 -13.02
CA ALA A 571 2.79 -1.41 -13.81
C ALA A 571 1.46 -0.96 -13.21
N GLY A 572 1.23 0.35 -13.11
CA GLY A 572 -0.01 0.86 -12.54
C GLY A 572 -0.29 2.32 -12.86
N ILE A 573 -1.24 2.89 -12.10
CA ILE A 573 -1.95 4.11 -12.48
C ILE A 573 -1.28 5.33 -11.82
N PRO A 574 -1.01 6.43 -12.56
CA PRO A 574 -0.23 7.54 -12.03
C PRO A 574 -1.02 8.41 -11.04
N GLN A 575 -0.37 8.81 -9.94
CA GLN A 575 -0.89 9.76 -8.95
C GLN A 575 0.15 10.77 -8.45
N LEU A 576 -0.34 11.92 -7.99
CA LEU A 576 0.39 12.92 -7.22
C LEU A 576 0.05 12.78 -5.73
N SER A 577 1.02 13.11 -4.87
CA SER A 577 0.85 13.13 -3.41
C SER A 577 0.49 11.78 -2.80
N MET A 578 1.14 10.71 -3.29
CA MET A 578 1.15 9.38 -2.69
C MET A 578 1.43 9.45 -1.18
N HIS A 579 0.80 8.58 -0.39
CA HIS A 579 0.84 8.58 1.09
C HIS A 579 0.29 9.86 1.79
N SER A 580 -0.34 10.78 1.05
CA SER A 580 -1.14 11.87 1.62
C SER A 580 -2.50 11.36 2.13
N CYS A 581 -3.02 11.98 3.19
CA CYS A 581 -4.42 11.84 3.63
C CYS A 581 -5.41 12.13 2.48
N ARG A 582 -5.01 13.00 1.54
CA ARG A 582 -5.72 13.30 0.29
C ARG A 582 -4.73 13.44 -0.87
N ALA A 583 -4.80 12.52 -1.82
CA ALA A 583 -3.94 12.42 -3.00
C ALA A 583 -4.68 12.91 -4.26
N THR A 584 -4.05 12.80 -5.44
CA THR A 584 -4.62 13.25 -6.72
C THR A 584 -4.25 12.31 -7.87
N THR A 585 -5.20 11.95 -8.72
CA THR A 585 -4.94 11.26 -10.02
C THR A 585 -5.70 11.98 -11.14
N GLY A 586 -5.53 11.60 -12.40
CA GLY A 586 -6.32 12.14 -13.51
C GLY A 586 -7.76 11.61 -13.50
N SER A 587 -8.70 12.37 -14.06
CA SER A 587 -10.10 11.96 -14.13
C SER A 587 -10.39 10.79 -15.08
N LEU A 588 -9.51 10.55 -16.06
CA LEU A 588 -9.56 9.41 -16.97
C LEU A 588 -8.73 8.21 -16.50
N ASP A 589 -7.74 8.44 -15.64
CA ASP A 589 -6.75 7.43 -15.25
C ASP A 589 -7.34 6.12 -14.66
N PRO A 590 -8.43 6.13 -13.86
CA PRO A 590 -9.10 4.89 -13.45
C PRO A 590 -9.57 4.04 -14.64
N GLY A 591 -10.18 4.67 -15.65
CA GLY A 591 -10.70 3.99 -16.84
C GLY A 591 -9.62 3.57 -17.83
N LEU A 592 -8.54 4.37 -17.96
CA LEU A 592 -7.35 3.97 -18.73
C LEU A 592 -6.68 2.75 -18.10
N GLY A 593 -6.71 2.65 -16.76
CA GLY A 593 -6.36 1.44 -16.02
C GLY A 593 -7.22 0.24 -16.42
N VAL A 594 -8.55 0.35 -16.34
CA VAL A 594 -9.48 -0.73 -16.72
C VAL A 594 -9.21 -1.23 -18.13
N ILE A 595 -9.12 -0.33 -19.12
CA ILE A 595 -8.88 -0.69 -20.53
C ILE A 595 -7.57 -1.47 -20.68
N THR A 596 -6.50 -1.03 -20.04
CA THR A 596 -5.17 -1.67 -20.16
C THR A 596 -5.12 -3.01 -19.43
N PHE A 597 -5.73 -3.09 -18.24
CA PHE A 597 -5.82 -4.33 -17.46
C PHE A 597 -6.70 -5.38 -18.15
N LYS A 598 -7.82 -4.97 -18.79
CA LYS A 598 -8.67 -5.87 -19.57
C LYS A 598 -7.90 -6.42 -20.78
N ALA A 599 -7.22 -5.54 -21.51
CA ALA A 599 -6.37 -5.95 -22.63
C ALA A 599 -5.26 -6.93 -22.22
N PHE A 600 -4.66 -6.78 -21.04
CA PHE A 600 -3.73 -7.79 -20.51
C PHE A 600 -4.44 -9.14 -20.25
N LEU A 601 -5.59 -9.14 -19.58
CA LEU A 601 -6.32 -10.37 -19.23
C LEU A 601 -6.84 -11.14 -20.45
N ASP A 602 -7.24 -10.44 -21.51
CA ASP A 602 -7.76 -11.03 -22.75
C ASP A 602 -6.61 -11.44 -23.69
N GLU A 603 -5.61 -10.57 -23.90
CA GLU A 603 -4.64 -10.76 -24.98
C GLU A 603 -3.39 -11.57 -24.59
N PHE A 604 -3.08 -11.68 -23.28
CA PHE A 604 -1.84 -12.31 -22.80
C PHE A 604 -1.63 -13.71 -23.37
N GLU A 605 -2.68 -14.55 -23.47
CA GLU A 605 -2.54 -15.92 -24.00
C GLU A 605 -2.00 -15.94 -25.43
N SER A 606 -2.48 -15.03 -26.27
CA SER A 606 -2.04 -14.90 -27.67
C SER A 606 -0.66 -14.26 -27.81
N VAL A 607 -0.26 -13.42 -26.85
CA VAL A 607 1.03 -12.75 -26.82
C VAL A 607 2.11 -13.71 -26.32
N ASP A 608 1.88 -14.45 -25.23
CA ASP A 608 2.84 -15.42 -24.68
C ASP A 608 3.19 -16.52 -25.69
N LYS A 609 2.23 -16.95 -26.52
CA LYS A 609 2.47 -17.92 -27.61
C LYS A 609 3.57 -17.47 -28.59
N GLN A 610 3.84 -16.16 -28.72
CA GLN A 610 4.93 -15.62 -29.56
C GLN A 610 6.33 -15.73 -28.92
N PHE A 611 6.42 -16.03 -27.62
CA PHE A 611 7.68 -16.15 -26.86
C PHE A 611 8.07 -17.61 -26.57
N ARG A 612 7.42 -18.59 -27.22
CA ARG A 612 7.61 -20.03 -26.97
C ARG A 612 8.57 -20.75 -27.92
N ASP A 613 9.07 -20.06 -28.95
CA ASP A 613 9.97 -20.60 -29.99
C ASP A 613 11.47 -20.36 -29.68
#